data_AF-A0AAV5VLW1-F1
#
_entry.id   AF-A0AAV5VLW1-F1
#
_cell.length_a   1.000
_cell.length_b   1.000
_cell.length_c   1.000
_cell.angle_alpha   90.00
_cell.angle_beta   90.00
_cell.angle_gamma   90.00
#
_symmetry.space_group_name_H-M   'P 1'
#
loop_
_entity.id
_entity.type
_entity.pdbx_description
1 polymer ?
#
loop_
_entity_poly.entity_id
_entity_poly.type
_entity_poly.pdbx_seq_one_letter_code
_entity_poly.pdbx_strand_id
1 'polypeptide(L)'
;FKREMLRSAILLLSSFVLSTRAQCGAADNARCTTWVQGGFCTSEYYTLDYRKATCGAVCNLCPTNAAASCAGTTENANCGSWKTNGFCTNSAYTDIMKRQYCCRTCFTPVVTTPNPTTACAVIYEGTTEVVNSNPTTAATPLNYNASITKVFVKTGCSLKLYTDPMGTTPASGSPFAGSNAFKDLTGDATASISFECTCP
;
A
#
# COMPACT_ATOMS: atom_id res chain seq x y z
N PHE A 1 -35.29 -17.97 33.34
CA PHE A 1 -34.77 -18.86 32.28
C PHE A 1 -34.68 -18.25 30.88
N LYS A 2 -35.61 -17.40 30.41
CA LYS A 2 -35.60 -16.89 29.01
C LYS A 2 -34.70 -15.67 28.72
N ARG A 3 -34.17 -14.99 29.76
CA ARG A 3 -33.30 -13.79 29.63
C ARG A 3 -31.79 -14.08 29.66
N GLU A 4 -31.38 -15.24 30.16
CA GLU A 4 -29.97 -15.65 30.25
C GLU A 4 -29.43 -16.22 28.91
N MET A 5 -30.27 -16.86 28.10
CA MET A 5 -29.85 -17.39 26.78
C MET A 5 -29.61 -16.31 25.72
N LEU A 6 -30.17 -15.10 25.90
CA LEU A 6 -30.03 -14.02 24.93
C LEU A 6 -28.70 -13.26 25.07
N ARG A 7 -28.02 -13.38 26.21
CA ARG A 7 -26.70 -12.76 26.45
C ARG A 7 -25.56 -13.62 25.91
N SER A 8 -25.71 -14.94 25.88
CA SER A 8 -24.70 -15.86 25.31
C SER A 8 -24.72 -15.91 23.78
N ALA A 9 -25.83 -15.55 23.14
CA ALA A 9 -25.91 -15.52 21.67
C ALA A 9 -25.23 -14.28 21.03
N ILE A 10 -25.09 -13.18 21.78
CA ILE A 10 -24.53 -11.92 21.27
C ILE A 10 -23.00 -11.92 21.29
N LEU A 11 -22.37 -12.73 22.15
CA LEU A 11 -20.90 -12.83 22.25
C LEU A 11 -20.25 -13.76 21.23
N LEU A 12 -21.02 -14.50 20.42
CA LEU A 12 -20.49 -15.39 19.37
C LEU A 12 -20.57 -14.79 17.95
N LEU A 13 -21.25 -13.66 17.74
CA LEU A 13 -21.35 -13.01 16.43
C LEU A 13 -20.32 -11.90 16.17
N SER A 14 -19.46 -11.58 17.14
CA SER A 14 -18.54 -10.43 17.07
C SER A 14 -17.16 -10.72 16.49
N SER A 15 -16.91 -11.92 15.95
CA SER A 15 -15.57 -12.31 15.46
C SER A 15 -15.41 -12.36 13.93
N PHE A 16 -16.44 -12.04 13.14
CA PHE A 16 -16.43 -12.31 11.69
C PHE A 16 -16.20 -11.09 10.78
N VAL A 17 -15.47 -10.06 11.23
CA VAL A 17 -15.25 -8.85 10.42
C VAL A 17 -13.77 -8.46 10.23
N LEU A 18 -12.81 -9.36 10.48
CA LEU A 18 -11.37 -9.07 10.29
C LEU A 18 -10.67 -10.03 9.31
N SER A 19 -11.26 -10.30 8.14
CA SER A 19 -10.60 -11.21 7.17
C SER A 19 -10.68 -10.78 5.71
N THR A 20 -10.84 -9.50 5.40
CA THR A 20 -10.73 -9.03 4.00
C THR A 20 -9.28 -9.04 3.49
N ARG A 21 -8.28 -9.15 4.37
CA ARG A 21 -6.87 -9.38 4.03
C ARG A 21 -6.41 -10.83 4.16
N ALA A 22 -7.26 -11.73 4.66
CA ALA A 22 -6.91 -13.14 4.89
C ALA A 22 -7.40 -14.09 3.78
N GLN A 23 -8.11 -13.60 2.75
CA GLN A 23 -8.61 -14.42 1.65
C GLN A 23 -7.54 -14.82 0.63
N CYS A 24 -6.39 -14.16 0.67
CA CYS A 24 -5.23 -14.50 -0.14
C CYS A 24 -4.26 -15.29 0.74
N GLY A 25 -4.00 -16.54 0.37
CA GLY A 25 -3.03 -17.38 1.07
C GLY A 25 -1.62 -16.79 1.00
N ALA A 26 -0.73 -17.22 1.90
CA ALA A 26 0.66 -16.74 1.94
C ALA A 26 1.49 -17.14 0.70
N ALA A 27 1.05 -18.16 -0.05
CA ALA A 27 1.62 -18.58 -1.32
C ALA A 27 0.59 -19.39 -2.14
N ASP A 28 0.77 -19.41 -3.46
CA ASP A 28 0.00 -20.27 -4.35
C ASP A 28 0.34 -21.74 -4.17
N ASN A 29 -0.65 -22.60 -4.40
CA ASN A 29 -0.45 -24.04 -4.42
C ASN A 29 0.53 -24.43 -5.53
N ALA A 30 1.45 -25.35 -5.25
CA ALA A 30 2.43 -25.83 -6.23
C ALA A 30 1.79 -26.39 -7.52
N ARG A 31 0.51 -26.78 -7.49
CA ARG A 31 -0.25 -27.30 -8.64
C ARG A 31 -0.94 -26.23 -9.49
N CYS A 32 -0.88 -24.96 -9.11
CA CYS A 32 -1.58 -23.88 -9.81
C CYS A 32 -1.18 -23.79 -11.28
N THR A 33 0.09 -24.04 -11.62
CA THR A 33 0.57 -24.06 -13.01
C THR A 33 -0.20 -25.05 -13.90
N THR A 34 -0.51 -26.24 -13.40
CA THR A 34 -1.32 -27.25 -14.11
C THR A 34 -2.81 -26.91 -14.08
N TRP A 35 -3.33 -26.45 -12.94
CA TRP A 35 -4.76 -26.18 -12.77
C TRP A 35 -5.24 -24.98 -13.59
N VAL A 36 -4.41 -23.95 -13.74
CA VAL A 36 -4.72 -22.78 -14.57
C VAL A 36 -4.91 -23.19 -16.02
N GLN A 37 -4.08 -24.10 -16.54
CA GLN A 37 -4.24 -24.65 -17.90
C GLN A 37 -5.58 -25.38 -18.07
N GLY A 38 -6.08 -26.00 -16.99
CA GLY A 38 -7.40 -26.65 -16.94
C GLY A 38 -8.57 -25.71 -16.66
N GLY A 39 -8.37 -24.38 -16.68
CA GLY A 39 -9.45 -23.40 -16.49
C GLY A 39 -9.83 -23.13 -15.03
N PHE A 40 -8.98 -23.51 -14.07
CA PHE A 40 -9.27 -23.32 -12.64
C PHE A 40 -9.65 -21.88 -12.27
N CYS A 41 -8.96 -20.89 -12.85
CA CYS A 41 -9.17 -19.47 -12.51
C CYS A 41 -10.56 -18.95 -12.88
N THR A 42 -11.21 -19.55 -13.88
CA THR A 42 -12.53 -19.16 -14.39
C THR A 42 -13.63 -20.17 -14.07
N SER A 43 -13.30 -21.27 -13.39
CA SER A 43 -14.22 -22.37 -13.09
C SER A 43 -15.32 -21.96 -12.09
N GLU A 44 -16.58 -21.99 -12.51
CA GLU A 44 -17.74 -21.74 -11.63
C GLU A 44 -17.99 -22.85 -10.60
N TYR A 45 -17.35 -24.01 -10.77
CA TYR A 45 -17.43 -25.13 -9.83
C TYR A 45 -16.77 -24.79 -8.48
N TYR A 46 -15.73 -23.96 -8.50
CA TYR A 46 -15.03 -23.50 -7.30
C TYR A 46 -15.51 -22.12 -6.89
N THR A 47 -15.68 -21.88 -5.59
CA THR A 47 -16.01 -20.55 -5.09
C THR A 47 -14.86 -19.58 -5.34
N LEU A 48 -15.18 -18.29 -5.51
CA LEU A 48 -14.16 -17.25 -5.71
C LEU A 48 -13.13 -17.22 -4.57
N ASP A 49 -13.60 -17.40 -3.33
CA ASP A 49 -12.74 -17.42 -2.14
C ASP A 49 -11.79 -18.62 -2.14
N TYR A 50 -12.26 -19.79 -2.57
CA TYR A 50 -11.40 -20.97 -2.71
C TYR A 50 -10.32 -20.75 -3.78
N ARG A 51 -10.67 -20.14 -4.92
CA ARG A 51 -9.70 -19.84 -5.98
C ARG A 51 -8.66 -18.81 -5.53
N LYS A 52 -9.08 -17.77 -4.77
CA LYS A 52 -8.19 -16.77 -4.17
C LYS A 52 -7.22 -17.37 -3.15
N ALA A 53 -7.71 -18.25 -2.28
CA ALA A 53 -6.88 -18.89 -1.26
C ALA A 53 -5.86 -19.89 -1.84
N THR A 54 -6.19 -20.49 -2.99
CA THR A 54 -5.42 -21.61 -3.55
C THR A 54 -4.44 -21.20 -4.65
N CYS A 55 -4.87 -20.37 -5.61
CA CYS A 55 -4.07 -19.94 -6.76
C CYS A 55 -4.21 -18.44 -7.00
N GLY A 56 -4.32 -17.67 -5.91
CA GLY A 56 -4.63 -16.25 -5.95
C GLY A 56 -3.68 -15.44 -6.83
N ALA A 57 -2.37 -15.68 -6.76
CA ALA A 57 -1.40 -14.89 -7.50
C ALA A 57 -1.38 -15.26 -9.00
N VAL A 58 -1.28 -16.55 -9.33
CA VAL A 58 -1.23 -17.07 -10.70
C VAL A 58 -2.57 -16.86 -11.43
N CYS A 59 -3.70 -16.91 -10.72
CA CYS A 59 -4.99 -16.55 -11.29
C CYS A 59 -5.27 -15.04 -11.31
N ASN A 60 -4.34 -14.21 -10.83
CA ASN A 60 -4.51 -12.76 -10.66
C ASN A 60 -5.77 -12.37 -9.84
N LEU A 61 -6.23 -13.28 -8.97
CA LEU A 61 -7.37 -13.08 -8.08
C LEU A 61 -6.95 -12.43 -6.75
N CYS A 62 -5.66 -12.54 -6.42
CA CYS A 62 -4.97 -11.94 -5.29
C CYS A 62 -3.74 -11.19 -5.80
N PRO A 63 -3.93 -10.08 -6.53
CA PRO A 63 -2.82 -9.29 -7.05
C PRO A 63 -1.93 -8.80 -5.90
N THR A 64 -0.63 -9.08 -5.96
CA THR A 64 0.37 -8.54 -5.01
C THR A 64 0.51 -7.03 -5.14
N ASN A 65 0.09 -6.46 -6.27
CA ASN A 65 -0.10 -5.04 -6.51
C ASN A 65 -1.45 -4.84 -7.23
N ALA A 66 -2.41 -4.11 -6.65
CA ALA A 66 -3.71 -4.07 -7.29
C ALA A 66 -3.74 -3.31 -8.64
N ALA A 67 -2.64 -2.64 -9.01
CA ALA A 67 -2.38 -2.19 -10.38
C ALA A 67 -2.35 -3.34 -11.42
N ALA A 68 -1.84 -4.52 -11.08
CA ALA A 68 -1.86 -5.69 -11.98
C ALA A 68 -3.27 -6.29 -12.15
N SER A 69 -4.16 -6.12 -11.18
CA SER A 69 -5.57 -6.54 -11.33
C SER A 69 -6.42 -5.62 -12.21
N CYS A 70 -5.85 -4.51 -12.68
CA CYS A 70 -6.50 -3.51 -13.52
C CYS A 70 -5.75 -3.30 -14.85
N ALA A 71 -4.93 -4.27 -15.25
CA ALA A 71 -4.33 -4.29 -16.58
C ALA A 71 -5.44 -4.55 -17.62
N GLY A 72 -5.48 -3.76 -18.69
CA GLY A 72 -6.47 -3.91 -19.77
C GLY A 72 -7.87 -3.35 -19.48
N THR A 73 -8.14 -2.80 -18.28
CA THR A 73 -9.40 -2.11 -17.99
C THR A 73 -9.35 -0.65 -18.44
N THR A 74 -10.41 -0.17 -19.08
CA THR A 74 -10.60 1.27 -19.37
C THR A 74 -11.44 1.90 -18.27
N GLU A 75 -10.96 2.97 -17.64
CA GLU A 75 -11.73 3.66 -16.59
C GLU A 75 -12.85 4.51 -17.18
N ASN A 76 -13.98 4.55 -16.48
CA ASN A 76 -15.03 5.51 -16.78
C ASN A 76 -14.55 6.94 -16.46
N ALA A 77 -14.87 7.90 -17.32
CA ALA A 77 -14.51 9.30 -17.11
C ALA A 77 -15.03 9.88 -15.77
N ASN A 78 -16.11 9.31 -15.22
CA ASN A 78 -16.72 9.76 -13.97
C ASN A 78 -16.11 9.13 -12.70
N CYS A 79 -15.10 8.27 -12.82
CA CYS A 79 -14.56 7.53 -11.67
C CYS A 79 -14.09 8.43 -10.52
N GLY A 80 -13.51 9.60 -10.81
CA GLY A 80 -13.13 10.58 -9.79
C GLY A 80 -14.33 11.08 -8.98
N SER A 81 -15.41 11.50 -9.65
CA SER A 81 -16.63 11.95 -8.99
C SER A 81 -17.32 10.82 -8.23
N TRP A 82 -17.42 9.63 -8.84
CA TRP A 82 -18.06 8.48 -8.22
C TRP A 82 -17.31 7.99 -6.98
N LYS A 83 -15.97 8.00 -6.99
CA LYS A 83 -15.16 7.70 -5.81
C LYS A 83 -15.47 8.65 -4.66
N THR A 84 -15.49 9.96 -4.92
CA THR A 84 -15.85 10.98 -3.92
C THR A 84 -17.25 10.76 -3.35
N ASN A 85 -18.19 10.32 -4.19
CA ASN A 85 -19.56 10.00 -3.80
C ASN A 85 -19.74 8.58 -3.22
N GLY A 86 -18.64 7.89 -2.90
CA GLY A 86 -18.68 6.61 -2.19
C GLY A 86 -18.85 5.36 -3.06
N PHE A 87 -18.72 5.45 -4.39
CA PHE A 87 -18.87 4.29 -5.28
C PHE A 87 -17.96 3.11 -4.89
N CYS A 88 -16.70 3.38 -4.55
CA CYS A 88 -15.73 2.33 -4.21
C CYS A 88 -16.02 1.67 -2.85
N THR A 89 -16.64 2.40 -1.92
CA THR A 89 -16.90 1.95 -0.54
C THR A 89 -18.32 1.44 -0.33
N ASN A 90 -19.27 1.82 -1.19
CA ASN A 90 -20.66 1.40 -1.10
C ASN A 90 -20.80 -0.10 -1.41
N SER A 91 -21.44 -0.84 -0.50
CA SER A 91 -21.65 -2.28 -0.58
C SER A 91 -22.75 -2.68 -1.56
N ALA A 92 -23.60 -1.74 -2.00
CA ALA A 92 -24.58 -1.97 -3.06
C ALA A 92 -23.93 -2.23 -4.43
N TYR A 93 -22.68 -1.77 -4.62
CA TYR A 93 -21.89 -2.06 -5.82
C TYR A 93 -20.98 -3.25 -5.56
N THR A 94 -21.07 -4.26 -6.42
CA THR A 94 -20.21 -5.45 -6.32
C THR A 94 -18.78 -5.10 -6.75
N ASP A 95 -17.82 -5.90 -6.29
CA ASP A 95 -16.42 -5.73 -6.71
C ASP A 95 -16.25 -5.89 -8.23
N ILE A 96 -17.07 -6.72 -8.87
CA ILE A 96 -17.11 -6.88 -10.32
C ILE A 96 -17.49 -5.56 -10.99
N MET A 97 -18.56 -4.90 -10.54
CA MET A 97 -18.99 -3.61 -11.07
C MET A 97 -17.93 -2.54 -10.84
N LYS A 98 -17.37 -2.48 -9.65
CA LYS A 98 -16.31 -1.51 -9.33
C LYS A 98 -15.07 -1.72 -10.21
N ARG A 99 -14.70 -2.98 -10.50
CA ARG A 99 -13.58 -3.33 -11.39
C ARG A 99 -13.89 -3.03 -12.86
N GLN A 100 -15.13 -3.24 -13.27
CA GLN A 100 -15.55 -2.96 -14.63
C GLN A 100 -15.49 -1.46 -14.95
N TYR A 101 -15.94 -0.61 -14.03
CA TYR A 101 -16.05 0.83 -14.29
C TYR A 101 -14.85 1.63 -13.82
N CYS A 102 -14.33 1.33 -12.63
CA CYS A 102 -13.35 2.17 -11.94
C CYS A 102 -12.27 1.32 -11.26
N CYS A 103 -11.72 0.34 -12.00
CA CYS A 103 -10.79 -0.64 -11.43
C CYS A 103 -9.63 0.03 -10.70
N ARG A 104 -8.93 0.94 -11.35
CA ARG A 104 -7.75 1.58 -10.76
C ARG A 104 -8.21 2.49 -9.64
N THR A 105 -9.17 3.36 -9.91
CA THR A 105 -9.72 4.32 -8.94
C THR A 105 -10.18 3.67 -7.63
N CYS A 106 -10.80 2.48 -7.68
CA CYS A 106 -11.35 1.76 -6.52
C CYS A 106 -10.44 0.68 -5.92
N PHE A 107 -9.63 0.00 -6.75
CA PHE A 107 -8.88 -1.17 -6.32
C PHE A 107 -7.38 -1.04 -6.42
N THR A 108 -6.81 -0.15 -7.24
CA THR A 108 -5.41 0.21 -6.93
C THR A 108 -5.42 0.60 -5.46
N PRO A 109 -4.53 0.04 -4.61
CA PRO A 109 -4.32 0.69 -3.33
C PRO A 109 -4.12 2.12 -3.77
N VAL A 110 -4.96 3.02 -3.27
CA VAL A 110 -4.52 4.40 -3.28
C VAL A 110 -3.12 4.26 -2.71
N VAL A 111 -2.14 4.86 -3.37
CA VAL A 111 -0.95 5.24 -2.64
C VAL A 111 -1.41 6.34 -1.67
N THR A 112 -2.41 6.04 -0.83
CA THR A 112 -2.64 6.56 0.50
C THR A 112 -1.74 5.71 1.40
N THR A 113 -0.43 5.74 1.20
CA THR A 113 0.29 6.49 2.23
C THR A 113 -0.39 7.85 2.18
N PRO A 114 -1.25 8.22 3.16
CA PRO A 114 -1.79 9.59 3.17
C PRO A 114 -0.60 10.45 2.82
N ASN A 115 -0.68 11.20 1.72
CA ASN A 115 0.45 11.98 1.26
C ASN A 115 0.94 12.69 2.52
N PRO A 116 2.11 12.32 3.08
CA PRO A 116 2.31 12.58 4.48
C PRO A 116 2.18 14.08 4.62
N THR A 117 1.38 14.53 5.59
CA THR A 117 1.17 15.96 5.84
C THR A 117 2.46 16.50 6.43
N THR A 118 3.52 16.49 5.64
CA THR A 118 4.86 16.92 5.97
C THR A 118 4.91 18.43 5.91
N ALA A 119 5.58 19.04 6.87
CA ALA A 119 6.08 20.38 6.63
C ALA A 119 7.29 20.37 5.68
N CYS A 120 8.11 19.29 5.64
CA CYS A 120 9.27 19.17 4.74
C CYS A 120 9.43 17.80 4.03
N ALA A 121 9.72 16.70 4.74
CA ALA A 121 9.94 15.37 4.13
C ALA A 121 9.61 14.19 5.07
N VAL A 122 9.41 13.00 4.49
CA VAL A 122 9.29 11.72 5.20
C VAL A 122 10.30 10.71 4.69
N ILE A 123 10.82 9.90 5.60
CA ILE A 123 11.77 8.82 5.32
C ILE A 123 11.14 7.50 5.77
N TYR A 124 11.31 6.44 4.97
CA TYR A 124 10.69 5.14 5.20
C TYR A 124 11.69 3.98 5.25
N GLU A 125 11.44 3.04 6.15
CA GLU A 125 12.02 1.68 6.17
C GLU A 125 10.97 0.70 5.62
N GLY A 126 11.16 0.23 4.38
CA GLY A 126 10.14 -0.51 3.63
C GLY A 126 8.84 0.29 3.48
N THR A 127 7.82 -0.08 4.25
CA THR A 127 6.52 0.61 4.31
C THR A 127 6.31 1.41 5.61
N THR A 128 7.24 1.33 6.55
CA THR A 128 7.16 1.98 7.86
C THR A 128 7.76 3.38 7.80
N GLU A 129 7.00 4.38 8.25
CA GLU A 129 7.49 5.73 8.43
C GLU A 129 8.47 5.77 9.62
N VAL A 130 9.70 6.22 9.39
CA VAL A 130 10.72 6.36 10.45
C VAL A 130 10.93 7.82 10.85
N VAL A 131 10.66 8.75 9.93
CA VAL A 131 10.78 10.20 10.16
C VAL A 131 9.69 10.92 9.40
N ASN A 132 9.04 11.87 10.05
CA ASN A 132 8.18 12.89 9.44
C ASN A 132 8.64 14.26 9.92
N SER A 133 9.37 14.94 9.03
CA SER A 133 10.22 16.07 9.39
C SER A 133 9.58 17.40 9.03
N ASN A 134 9.63 18.31 10.01
CA ASN A 134 9.61 19.75 9.76
C ASN A 134 10.98 20.22 9.24
N PRO A 135 11.07 21.40 8.60
CA PRO A 135 12.36 21.94 8.20
C PRO A 135 13.34 21.99 9.37
N THR A 136 14.59 21.63 9.10
CA THR A 136 15.69 21.58 10.04
C THR A 136 16.76 22.58 9.61
N THR A 137 17.50 23.11 10.58
CA THR A 137 18.63 24.02 10.32
C THR A 137 19.99 23.33 10.40
N ALA A 138 20.02 22.06 10.80
CA ALA A 138 21.22 21.23 10.94
C ALA A 138 20.88 19.76 10.73
N ALA A 139 21.91 18.92 10.57
CA ALA A 139 21.75 17.49 10.45
C ALA A 139 21.16 16.88 11.72
N THR A 140 20.13 16.07 11.53
CA THR A 140 19.40 15.37 12.58
C THR A 140 19.59 13.86 12.44
N PRO A 141 19.77 13.11 13.55
CA PRO A 141 19.97 11.66 13.50
C PRO A 141 18.78 10.89 12.90
N LEU A 142 19.07 9.78 12.23
CA LEU A 142 18.10 8.78 11.78
C LEU A 142 18.14 7.55 12.67
N ASN A 143 16.99 7.13 13.18
CA ASN A 143 16.84 5.90 13.94
C ASN A 143 15.96 4.92 13.15
N TYR A 144 16.55 3.82 12.71
CA TYR A 144 15.89 2.71 11.99
C TYR A 144 16.63 1.39 12.29
N ASN A 145 16.06 0.26 11.88
CA ASN A 145 16.56 -1.06 12.32
C ASN A 145 17.44 -1.76 11.28
N ALA A 146 17.15 -1.58 9.99
CA ALA A 146 17.81 -2.26 8.89
C ALA A 146 18.33 -1.29 7.82
N SER A 147 17.43 -0.67 7.05
CA SER A 147 17.79 0.25 5.96
C SER A 147 16.62 1.11 5.55
N ILE A 148 16.87 2.38 5.28
CA ILE A 148 15.87 3.25 4.65
C ILE A 148 15.75 2.91 3.16
N THR A 149 14.54 2.99 2.64
CA THR A 149 14.20 2.43 1.32
C THR A 149 13.66 3.47 0.36
N LYS A 150 12.96 4.48 0.86
CA LYS A 150 12.38 5.55 0.05
C LYS A 150 12.15 6.81 0.87
N VAL A 151 12.07 7.92 0.17
CA VAL A 151 11.76 9.24 0.73
C VAL A 151 10.59 9.86 0.01
N PHE A 152 9.92 10.77 0.71
CA PHE A 152 8.93 11.67 0.15
C PHE A 152 9.33 13.09 0.52
N VAL A 153 9.43 13.99 -0.46
CA VAL A 153 9.83 15.38 -0.22
C VAL A 153 8.77 16.32 -0.79
N LYS A 154 8.29 17.24 0.05
CA LYS A 154 7.28 18.23 -0.32
C LYS A 154 7.82 19.15 -1.41
N THR A 155 7.02 19.41 -2.46
CA THR A 155 7.40 20.35 -3.52
C THR A 155 7.83 21.70 -2.94
N GLY A 156 8.97 22.20 -3.42
CA GLY A 156 9.63 23.41 -2.90
C GLY A 156 10.68 23.11 -1.83
N CYS A 157 10.62 21.97 -1.14
CA CYS A 157 11.61 21.57 -0.15
C CYS A 157 12.73 20.71 -0.75
N SER A 158 13.80 20.53 0.00
CA SER A 158 14.96 19.72 -0.33
C SER A 158 15.37 18.88 0.87
N LEU A 159 15.59 17.59 0.66
CA LEU A 159 16.09 16.66 1.68
C LEU A 159 17.53 16.26 1.34
N LYS A 160 18.45 16.41 2.28
CA LYS A 160 19.79 15.81 2.23
C LYS A 160 19.84 14.63 3.20
N LEU A 161 20.43 13.53 2.74
CA LEU A 161 20.76 12.39 3.58
C LEU A 161 22.28 12.30 3.70
N TYR A 162 22.78 11.85 4.84
CA TYR A 162 24.20 11.78 5.12
C TYR A 162 24.58 10.41 5.69
N THR A 163 25.78 9.94 5.36
CA THR A 163 26.35 8.67 5.85
C THR A 163 27.15 8.85 7.15
N ASP A 164 27.25 10.08 7.66
CA ASP A 164 27.89 10.42 8.92
C ASP A 164 26.90 11.15 9.85
N PRO A 165 27.13 11.13 11.18
CA PRO A 165 26.20 11.76 12.13
C PRO A 165 26.29 13.30 12.15
N MET A 166 27.36 13.90 11.61
CA MET A 166 27.58 15.35 11.64
C MET A 166 27.05 16.08 10.39
N GLY A 167 26.55 15.36 9.40
CA GLY A 167 26.02 15.95 8.16
C GLY A 167 27.10 16.46 7.21
N THR A 168 28.29 15.85 7.22
CA THR A 168 29.45 16.30 6.44
C THR A 168 29.61 15.57 5.11
N THR A 169 29.13 14.33 5.03
CA THR A 169 29.28 13.40 3.91
C THR A 169 27.90 13.08 3.33
N PRO A 170 27.47 13.78 2.28
CA PRO A 170 26.18 13.53 1.65
C PRO A 170 26.14 12.14 1.01
N ALA A 171 25.04 11.44 1.19
CA ALA A 171 24.77 10.19 0.49
C ALA A 171 24.45 10.45 -0.98
N SER A 172 24.67 9.44 -1.83
CA SER A 172 24.43 9.52 -3.27
C SER A 172 23.01 9.96 -3.61
N GLY A 173 22.89 10.91 -4.54
CA GLY A 173 21.61 11.48 -4.95
C GLY A 173 21.05 12.57 -4.04
N SER A 174 21.72 12.89 -2.93
CA SER A 174 21.44 14.09 -2.14
C SER A 174 21.97 15.36 -2.85
N PRO A 175 21.26 16.49 -2.80
CA PRO A 175 19.92 16.65 -2.26
C PRO A 175 18.82 16.06 -3.14
N PHE A 176 17.80 15.49 -2.48
CA PHE A 176 16.55 15.05 -3.09
C PHE A 176 15.59 16.24 -3.17
N ALA A 177 15.32 16.72 -4.39
CA ALA A 177 14.36 17.80 -4.63
C ALA A 177 12.91 17.33 -4.42
N GLY A 178 12.10 18.21 -3.83
CA GLY A 178 10.68 18.00 -3.60
C GLY A 178 9.84 17.95 -4.86
N SER A 179 9.05 16.88 -5.00
CA SER A 179 8.13 16.69 -6.12
C SER A 179 6.74 16.20 -5.71
N ASN A 180 6.46 16.10 -4.40
CA ASN A 180 5.27 15.42 -3.88
C ASN A 180 5.11 13.99 -4.40
N ALA A 181 6.22 13.29 -4.63
CA ALA A 181 6.24 11.89 -5.04
C ALA A 181 7.26 11.10 -4.22
N PHE A 182 7.04 9.80 -4.12
CA PHE A 182 8.03 8.90 -3.54
C PHE A 182 9.23 8.76 -4.47
N LYS A 183 10.42 8.74 -3.87
CA LYS A 183 11.67 8.44 -4.54
C LYS A 183 12.36 7.31 -3.81
N ASP A 184 12.59 6.22 -4.52
CA ASP A 184 13.32 5.07 -3.99
C ASP A 184 14.80 5.44 -3.82
N LEU A 185 15.38 4.95 -2.73
CA LEU A 185 16.78 5.13 -2.41
C LEU A 185 17.60 3.96 -2.94
N THR A 186 18.83 4.22 -3.34
CA THR A 186 19.77 3.21 -3.82
C THR A 186 21.18 3.53 -3.32
N GLY A 187 22.06 2.53 -3.29
CA GLY A 187 23.46 2.72 -2.88
C GLY A 187 23.60 3.12 -1.41
N ASP A 188 24.56 3.99 -1.12
CA ASP A 188 24.85 4.48 0.24
C ASP A 188 23.68 5.28 0.86
N ALA A 189 22.76 5.80 0.06
CA ALA A 189 21.57 6.48 0.55
C ALA A 189 20.67 5.58 1.40
N THR A 190 20.66 4.26 1.16
CA THR A 190 19.88 3.31 2.00
C THR A 190 20.47 3.11 3.39
N ALA A 191 21.75 3.48 3.58
CA ALA A 191 22.50 3.37 4.82
C ALA A 191 22.78 4.75 5.47
N SER A 192 22.03 5.79 5.09
CA SER A 192 22.19 7.12 5.68
C SER A 192 21.82 7.09 7.16
N ILE A 193 22.55 7.81 8.00
CA ILE A 193 22.38 7.82 9.46
C ILE A 193 22.02 9.20 10.02
N SER A 194 22.04 10.25 9.18
CA SER A 194 21.46 11.55 9.51
C SER A 194 20.84 12.20 8.27
N PHE A 195 20.04 13.23 8.48
CA PHE A 195 19.33 13.95 7.43
C PHE A 195 19.21 15.45 7.75
N GLU A 196 18.95 16.25 6.72
CA GLU A 196 18.59 17.66 6.85
C GLU A 196 17.53 17.98 5.81
N CYS A 197 16.44 18.64 6.21
CA CYS A 197 15.37 19.03 5.31
C CYS A 197 15.15 20.53 5.33
N THR A 198 15.19 21.19 4.17
CA THR A 198 15.02 22.64 4.05
C THR A 198 13.86 22.97 3.13
N CYS A 199 13.09 24.00 3.46
CA CYS A 199 12.05 24.58 2.60
C CYS A 199 12.31 26.09 2.48
N PRO A 200 11.91 26.72 1.37
CA PRO A 200 11.94 28.17 1.19
C PRO A 200 10.99 28.91 2.15
#